data_AF-A0A3B8L6R0-F1
#
_entry.id   AF-A0A3B8L6R0-F1
#
_cell.length_a   1.000
_cell.length_b   1.000
_cell.length_c   1.000
_cell.angle_alpha   90.00
_cell.angle_beta   90.00
_cell.angle_gamma   90.00
#
_symmetry.space_group_name_H-M   'P 1'
#
loop_
_entity.id
_entity.type
_entity.pdbx_description
1 polymer ?
#
loop_
_entity_poly.entity_id
_entity_poly.type
_entity_poly.pdbx_seq_one_letter_code
_entity_poly.pdbx_strand_id
1 'polypeptide(L)'
;KGGFSLSLFAFDPVHDTESLVRGGLNRRVNVFAPLESLMLKKPLLRVPHVGGKRLRPTDAAFMILKQWISEGARPDRDGAPTCEKIVVHPGPSRVLTGADATQQLS
;
A
#
# COMPACT_ATOMS: atom_id res chain seq x y z
N LYS A 1 9.44 19.03 -5.98
CA LYS A 1 8.79 20.09 -5.17
C LYS A 1 8.02 19.41 -4.02
N GLY A 2 8.29 19.74 -2.75
CA GLY A 2 7.54 19.19 -1.59
C GLY A 2 8.24 18.11 -0.74
N GLY A 3 9.53 17.84 -0.98
CA GLY A 3 10.38 17.03 -0.09
C GLY A 3 9.93 15.58 0.14
N PHE A 4 9.04 15.06 -0.71
CA PHE A 4 8.60 13.66 -0.66
C PHE A 4 9.16 12.94 -1.87
N SER A 5 9.86 11.85 -1.61
CA SER A 5 10.30 10.90 -2.61
C SER A 5 10.21 9.51 -2.03
N LEU A 6 9.83 8.56 -2.87
CA LEU A 6 10.03 7.14 -2.62
C LEU A 6 11.01 6.62 -3.66
N SER A 7 11.78 5.61 -3.29
CA SER A 7 12.62 4.84 -4.18
C SER A 7 11.75 4.09 -5.19
N LEU A 8 12.33 3.77 -6.34
CA LEU A 8 11.63 3.00 -7.36
C LEU A 8 11.45 1.56 -6.87
N PHE A 9 10.22 1.05 -6.86
CA PHE A 9 9.89 -0.32 -6.43
C PHE A 9 10.44 -0.72 -5.05
N ALA A 10 10.49 0.21 -4.10
CA ALA A 10 11.02 -0.01 -2.75
C ALA A 10 12.50 -0.44 -2.71
N PHE A 11 13.30 -0.01 -3.71
CA PHE A 11 14.73 -0.29 -3.81
C PHE A 11 15.54 0.17 -2.58
N ASP A 12 15.14 1.26 -1.92
CA ASP A 12 15.75 1.75 -0.68
C ASP A 12 14.71 1.83 0.45
N PRO A 13 14.51 0.71 1.19
CA PRO A 13 13.53 0.65 2.27
C PRO A 13 13.83 1.61 3.43
N VAL A 14 15.09 1.97 3.65
CA VAL A 14 15.49 2.88 4.73
C VAL A 14 15.05 4.30 4.38
N HIS A 15 15.39 4.77 3.17
CA HIS A 15 14.94 6.06 2.66
C HIS A 15 13.41 6.14 2.58
N ASP A 16 12.75 5.07 2.15
CA ASP A 16 11.29 5.02 2.03
C ASP A 16 10.60 5.08 3.39
N THR A 17 11.10 4.33 4.37
CA THR A 17 10.60 4.36 5.75
C THR A 17 10.75 5.76 6.34
N GLU A 18 11.93 6.37 6.18
CA GLU A 18 12.18 7.74 6.64
C GLU A 18 11.20 8.73 5.97
N SER A 19 11.04 8.64 4.65
CA SER A 19 10.17 9.51 3.85
C SER A 19 8.69 9.36 4.18
N LEU A 20 8.24 8.14 4.48
CA LEU A 20 6.84 7.83 4.81
C LEU A 20 6.50 8.18 6.27
N VAL A 21 7.33 7.71 7.21
CA VAL A 21 7.00 7.73 8.64
C VAL A 21 7.45 9.03 9.30
N ARG A 22 8.67 9.49 9.01
CA ARG A 22 9.28 10.67 9.66
C ARG A 22 9.17 11.94 8.80
N GLY A 23 9.14 11.76 7.48
CA GLY A 23 9.19 12.83 6.50
C GLY A 23 8.05 13.86 6.63
N GLY A 24 8.41 15.14 6.49
CA GLY A 24 7.45 16.25 6.50
C GLY A 24 6.81 16.51 7.86
N LEU A 25 7.59 16.37 8.95
CA LEU A 25 7.20 16.60 10.34
C LEU A 25 6.10 15.63 10.81
N ASN A 26 6.24 14.33 10.50
CA ASN A 26 5.30 13.28 10.86
C ASN A 26 3.85 13.50 10.37
N ARG A 27 3.62 14.38 9.39
CA ARG A 27 2.27 14.67 8.88
C ARG A 27 1.72 13.56 7.97
N ARG A 28 2.57 12.64 7.51
CA ARG A 28 2.18 11.55 6.59
C ARG A 28 1.56 10.37 7.30
N VAL A 29 2.06 10.05 8.49
CA VAL A 29 1.59 8.98 9.36
C VAL A 29 1.26 9.58 10.72
N ASN A 30 -0.01 9.52 11.09
CA ASN A 30 -0.48 9.85 12.43
C ASN A 30 -0.95 8.56 13.11
N VAL A 31 -0.10 8.00 13.97
CA VAL A 31 -0.38 6.73 14.66
C VAL A 31 -1.52 6.83 15.68
N PHE A 32 -1.70 8.01 16.29
CA PHE A 32 -2.76 8.26 17.27
C PHE A 32 -4.13 8.49 16.62
N ALA A 33 -4.15 9.03 15.41
CA ALA A 33 -5.34 9.20 14.59
C ALA A 33 -5.07 8.72 13.15
N PRO A 34 -5.10 7.40 12.89
CA PRO A 34 -4.72 6.83 11.59
C PRO A 34 -5.42 7.46 10.40
N LEU A 35 -6.72 7.75 10.53
CA LEU A 35 -7.54 8.38 9.47
C LEU A 35 -7.12 9.82 9.15
N GLU A 36 -6.39 10.47 10.06
CA GLU A 36 -5.88 11.83 9.87
C GLU A 36 -4.56 11.88 9.09
N SER A 37 -3.95 10.72 8.85
CA SER A 37 -2.73 10.55 8.06
C SER A 37 -2.91 10.99 6.61
N LEU A 38 -1.97 11.79 6.08
CA LEU A 38 -1.98 12.14 4.66
C LEU A 38 -1.86 10.91 3.75
N MET A 39 -1.24 9.82 4.25
CA MET A 39 -1.20 8.52 3.56
C MET A 39 -2.57 7.92 3.28
N LEU A 40 -3.60 8.25 4.07
CA LEU A 40 -4.98 7.82 3.82
C LEU A 40 -5.82 8.94 3.19
N LYS A 41 -5.72 10.17 3.70
CA LYS A 41 -6.54 11.30 3.24
C LYS A 41 -6.38 11.60 1.76
N LYS A 42 -5.15 11.61 1.25
CA LYS A 42 -4.88 11.90 -0.16
C LYS A 42 -5.50 10.83 -1.07
N PRO A 43 -5.17 9.53 -0.97
CA PRO A 43 -5.74 8.53 -1.86
C PRO A 43 -7.26 8.32 -1.68
N LEU A 44 -7.84 8.67 -0.53
CA LEU A 44 -9.30 8.73 -0.36
C LEU A 44 -9.97 9.98 -0.97
N LEU A 45 -9.17 10.93 -1.46
CA LEU A 45 -9.59 12.25 -1.94
C LEU A 45 -10.25 13.14 -0.86
N ARG A 46 -9.92 12.93 0.42
CA ARG A 46 -10.35 13.79 1.54
C ARG A 46 -9.56 15.08 1.65
N VAL A 47 -8.38 15.12 1.02
CA VAL A 47 -7.56 16.32 0.86
C VAL A 47 -7.15 16.44 -0.61
N PRO A 48 -7.22 17.64 -1.22
CA PRO A 48 -6.82 17.85 -2.60
C PRO A 48 -5.37 17.45 -2.87
N HIS A 49 -5.16 16.71 -3.94
CA HIS A 49 -3.85 16.41 -4.50
C HIS A 49 -4.01 15.97 -5.97
N VAL A 50 -2.94 16.06 -6.75
CA VAL A 50 -2.97 15.79 -8.20
C VAL A 50 -3.09 14.30 -8.57
N GLY A 51 -2.98 13.39 -7.60
CA GLY A 51 -2.96 11.94 -7.83
C GLY A 51 -4.32 11.28 -7.99
N GLY A 52 -5.42 12.00 -7.69
CA GLY A 52 -6.79 11.50 -7.78
C GLY A 52 -7.14 10.46 -6.72
N LYS A 53 -8.36 9.91 -6.79
CA LYS A 53 -8.84 8.90 -5.83
C LYS A 53 -8.20 7.55 -6.18
N ARG A 54 -7.52 6.93 -5.21
CA ARG A 54 -6.82 5.64 -5.33
C ARG A 54 -7.31 4.58 -4.35
N LEU A 55 -8.04 4.98 -3.30
CA LEU A 55 -8.61 4.09 -2.30
C LEU A 55 -10.08 4.42 -2.03
N ARG A 56 -10.81 3.41 -1.57
CA ARG A 56 -12.13 3.49 -0.95
C ARG A 56 -12.06 2.89 0.46
N PRO A 57 -12.93 3.33 1.40
CA PRO A 57 -12.96 2.75 2.75
C PRO A 57 -13.26 1.24 2.81
N THR A 58 -13.88 0.70 1.76
CA THR A 58 -14.20 -0.73 1.62
C THR A 58 -13.07 -1.55 1.00
N ASP A 59 -11.99 -0.92 0.52
CA ASP A 59 -10.89 -1.64 -0.12
C ASP A 59 -10.02 -2.33 0.93
N ALA A 60 -9.58 -3.56 0.66
CA ALA A 60 -8.65 -4.28 1.52
C ALA A 60 -7.35 -3.49 1.77
N ALA A 61 -6.81 -2.83 0.73
CA ALA A 61 -5.62 -1.99 0.83
C ALA A 61 -5.80 -0.81 1.81
N PHE A 62 -6.99 -0.23 1.89
CA PHE A 62 -7.29 0.81 2.87
C PHE A 62 -7.24 0.24 4.31
N MET A 63 -7.84 -0.93 4.52
CA MET A 63 -7.85 -1.58 5.84
C MET A 63 -6.43 -1.96 6.28
N ILE A 64 -5.62 -2.53 5.38
CA ILE A 64 -4.22 -2.89 5.64
C ILE A 64 -3.40 -1.65 6.02
N LEU A 65 -3.48 -0.57 5.23
CA LEU A 65 -2.73 0.65 5.50
C LEU A 65 -3.17 1.31 6.81
N LYS A 66 -4.49 1.36 7.08
CA LYS A 66 -5.02 1.89 8.35
C LYS A 66 -4.50 1.10 9.54
N GLN A 67 -4.50 -0.23 9.45
CA GLN A 67 -4.03 -1.12 10.50
C GLN A 67 -2.53 -0.94 10.75
N TRP A 68 -1.71 -0.95 9.70
CA TRP A 68 -0.28 -0.72 9.79
C TRP A 68 0.05 0.62 10.46
N ILE A 69 -0.68 1.69 10.12
CA ILE A 69 -0.52 3.00 10.79
C ILE A 69 -0.88 2.91 12.28
N SER A 70 -1.99 2.26 12.64
CA SER A 70 -2.40 2.11 14.05
C SER A 70 -1.43 1.28 14.89
N GLU A 71 -0.69 0.36 14.26
CA GLU A 71 0.34 -0.46 14.91
C GLU A 71 1.68 0.28 15.07
N GLY A 72 1.73 1.54 14.62
CA GLY A 72 2.88 2.41 14.78
C GLY A 72 3.70 2.59 13.51
N ALA A 73 3.19 2.16 12.34
CA ALA A 73 3.86 2.28 11.05
C ALA A 73 5.31 1.77 11.06
N ARG A 74 5.52 0.65 11.76
CA ARG A 74 6.84 0.10 11.98
C ARG A 74 7.34 -0.57 10.68
N PRO A 75 8.65 -0.45 10.37
CA PRO A 75 9.24 -1.29 9.35
C PRO A 75 9.22 -2.75 9.79
N ASP A 76 9.54 -3.64 8.85
CA ASP A 76 9.75 -5.05 9.18
C ASP A 76 10.84 -5.19 10.24
N ARG A 77 10.62 -6.14 11.17
CA ARG A 77 11.59 -6.51 12.19
C ARG A 77 12.80 -7.21 11.56
N ASP A 78 13.94 -7.12 12.23
CA ASP A 78 15.10 -7.91 11.87
C ASP A 78 14.74 -9.41 11.88
N GLY A 79 15.11 -10.11 10.81
CA GLY A 79 14.76 -11.52 10.61
C GLY A 79 13.30 -11.77 10.23
N ALA A 80 12.54 -10.76 9.80
CA ALA A 80 11.22 -10.98 9.20
C ALA A 80 11.32 -11.93 7.99
N PRO A 81 10.32 -12.81 7.80
CA PRO A 81 10.31 -13.73 6.66
C PRO A 81 10.27 -12.94 5.36
N THR A 82 11.10 -13.35 4.40
CA THR A 82 11.11 -12.76 3.05
C THR A 82 10.10 -13.48 2.16
N CYS A 83 9.41 -12.72 1.31
CA CYS A 83 8.56 -13.32 0.29
C CYS A 83 9.42 -13.90 -0.83
N GLU A 84 9.65 -15.22 -0.80
CA GLU A 84 10.44 -15.89 -1.84
C GLU A 84 9.70 -16.00 -3.17
N LYS A 85 8.37 -16.18 -3.13
CA LYS A 85 7.55 -16.40 -4.33
C LYS A 85 6.08 -16.04 -4.11
N ILE A 86 5.48 -15.38 -5.10
CA ILE A 86 4.03 -15.25 -5.23
C ILE A 86 3.59 -16.17 -6.36
N VAL A 87 2.64 -17.07 -6.09
CA VAL A 87 2.02 -17.93 -7.11
C VAL A 87 0.56 -17.53 -7.24
N VAL A 88 0.19 -17.08 -8.43
CA VAL A 88 -1.21 -16.77 -8.74
C VAL A 88 -1.82 -17.99 -9.40
N HIS A 89 -2.96 -18.43 -8.86
CA HIS A 89 -3.75 -19.51 -9.41
C HIS A 89 -5.04 -18.96 -10.02
N PRO A 90 -5.47 -19.48 -11.18
CA PRO A 90 -4.74 -20.44 -12.02
C PRO A 90 -3.48 -19.84 -12.69
N GLY A 91 -2.48 -20.68 -13.00
CA GLY A 91 -1.21 -20.24 -13.60
C GLY A 91 -1.33 -19.54 -14.96
N PRO A 92 -0.27 -18.87 -15.45
CA PRO A 92 -0.30 -17.89 -16.54
C PRO A 92 -0.66 -18.46 -17.93
N SER A 93 -0.59 -19.77 -18.13
CA SER A 93 -0.96 -20.44 -19.38
C SER A 93 -2.46 -20.77 -19.42
N ARG A 94 -3.31 -19.75 -19.33
CA ARG A 94 -4.77 -19.90 -19.41
C ARG A 94 -5.30 -19.12 -20.60
N VAL A 95 -5.43 -19.80 -21.73
CA VAL A 95 -6.22 -19.32 -22.87
C VAL A 95 -7.58 -20.01 -22.80
N LEU A 96 -8.64 -19.26 -22.49
CA LEU A 96 -10.00 -19.77 -22.62
C LEU A 96 -10.39 -19.69 -24.11
N THR A 97 -10.19 -20.78 -24.85
CA THR A 97 -10.58 -20.88 -26.26
C THR A 97 -12.03 -21.36 -26.37
N GLY A 98 -12.99 -20.50 -26.05
CA GLY A 98 -14.42 -20.82 -26.19
C GLY A 98 -15.31 -19.65 -25.79
N ALA A 99 -16.39 -19.42 -26.56
CA ALA A 99 -17.47 -18.54 -26.10
C ALA A 99 -18.08 -19.13 -24.81
N ASP A 100 -18.35 -18.29 -23.82
CA ASP A 100 -18.99 -18.66 -22.56
C ASP A 100 -18.23 -19.70 -21.69
N ALA A 101 -16.91 -19.81 -21.87
CA ALA A 101 -16.08 -20.67 -21.02
C ALA A 101 -16.08 -20.20 -19.56
N THR A 102 -16.72 -20.97 -18.67
CA THR A 102 -16.74 -20.71 -17.22
C THR A 102 -15.65 -21.50 -16.51
N GLN A 103 -14.88 -20.85 -15.64
CA GLN A 103 -13.90 -21.51 -14.78
C GLN A 103 -14.33 -21.39 -13.31
N GLN A 104 -14.43 -22.53 -12.62
CA GLN A 104 -14.58 -22.56 -11.17
C GLN A 104 -13.19 -22.40 -10.51
N LEU A 105 -13.09 -21.49 -9.54
CA LEU A 105 -11.92 -21.40 -8.66
C LEU A 105 -12.15 -22.38 -7.49
N SER A 106 -11.19 -23.28 -7.26
CA SER A 106 -11.14 -24.16 -6.09
C SER A 106 -10.65 -23.41 -4.86
#